data_AF-A0A3D0NBA7-F1
#
_entry.id   AF-A0A3D0NBA7-F1
#
_cell.length_a   1.000
_cell.length_b   1.000
_cell.length_c   1.000
_cell.angle_alpha   90.00
_cell.angle_beta   90.00
_cell.angle_gamma   90.00
#
_symmetry.space_group_name_H-M   'P 1'
#
loop_
_entity.id
_entity.type
_entity.pdbx_description
1 polymer ?
#
loop_
_entity_poly.entity_id
_entity_poly.type
_entity_poly.pdbx_seq_one_letter_code
_entity_poly.pdbx_strand_id
1 'polypeptide(L)'
;MAQYAAQPEDITWQAARIIEMPLIAFQLTGEQAYLDEFVARTDTLLALLTEDADGHPGWYGLPLELFRNPEHPDEPVDVIITSLTMAGLLADFALVVREAGLEAEYAAQIERYLPIARALVDKWDARGNYRVLPGGGAVYITHERLAPLKAHLTQPHNKHSIAVFALASLYEATGDERYIERRWRGSERASSAA
;
A
#
# COMPACT_ATOMS: atom_id res chain seq x y z
N MET A 1 12.86 -5.62 -9.89
CA MET A 1 12.10 -4.57 -9.18
C MET A 1 12.15 -3.20 -9.86
N ALA A 2 13.31 -2.73 -10.36
CA ALA A 2 13.45 -1.41 -11.00
C ALA A 2 12.44 -1.11 -12.12
N GLN A 3 12.17 -2.09 -13.00
CA GLN A 3 11.16 -1.93 -14.06
C GLN A 3 9.75 -1.61 -13.52
N TYR A 4 9.40 -2.16 -12.35
CA TYR A 4 8.09 -1.92 -11.72
C TYR A 4 8.04 -0.56 -11.03
N ALA A 5 9.15 -0.10 -10.45
CA ALA A 5 9.22 1.24 -9.85
C ALA A 5 9.11 2.36 -10.90
N ALA A 6 9.56 2.12 -12.14
CA ALA A 6 9.41 3.07 -13.25
C ALA A 6 7.94 3.30 -13.66
N GLN A 7 7.06 2.31 -13.44
CA GLN A 7 5.62 2.41 -13.63
C GLN A 7 4.91 1.91 -12.35
N PRO A 8 4.77 2.75 -11.31
CA PRO A 8 4.49 2.31 -9.95
C PRO A 8 3.24 1.43 -9.79
N GLU A 9 2.23 1.60 -10.64
CA GLU A 9 1.03 0.76 -10.63
C GLU A 9 1.34 -0.72 -10.92
N ASP A 10 2.40 -1.05 -11.66
CA ASP A 10 2.86 -2.42 -11.87
C ASP A 10 3.44 -3.08 -10.62
N ILE A 11 3.82 -2.30 -9.61
CA ILE A 11 4.17 -2.87 -8.31
C ILE A 11 2.94 -3.59 -7.74
N THR A 12 1.75 -2.96 -7.75
CA THR A 12 0.52 -3.61 -7.27
C THR A 12 0.17 -4.84 -8.08
N TRP A 13 0.21 -4.74 -9.41
CA TRP A 13 -0.32 -5.79 -10.27
C TRP A 13 0.65 -6.95 -10.52
N GLN A 14 1.96 -6.70 -10.43
CA GLN A 14 2.99 -7.68 -10.79
C GLN A 14 3.98 -7.91 -9.66
N ALA A 15 4.70 -6.87 -9.23
CA ALA A 15 5.80 -7.03 -8.27
C ALA A 15 5.32 -7.59 -6.92
N ALA A 16 4.19 -7.09 -6.42
CA ALA A 16 3.59 -7.49 -5.16
C ALA A 16 3.28 -8.99 -5.15
N ARG A 17 2.78 -9.55 -6.26
CA ARG A 17 2.51 -10.99 -6.38
C ARG A 17 3.80 -11.81 -6.31
N ILE A 18 4.87 -11.32 -6.96
CA ILE A 18 6.19 -11.96 -6.89
C ILE A 18 6.75 -11.87 -5.45
N ILE A 19 6.56 -10.74 -4.76
CA ILE A 19 7.02 -10.55 -3.38
C ILE A 19 6.21 -11.40 -2.40
N GLU A 20 4.91 -11.55 -2.61
CA GLU A 20 3.99 -12.31 -1.75
C GLU A 20 4.21 -13.83 -1.85
N MET A 21 4.60 -14.33 -3.02
CA MET A 21 4.76 -15.78 -3.25
C MET A 21 5.60 -16.52 -2.19
N PRO A 22 6.81 -16.05 -1.79
CA PRO A 22 7.56 -16.68 -0.71
C PRO A 22 6.85 -16.64 0.65
N LEU A 23 6.10 -15.58 0.96
CA LEU A 23 5.33 -15.53 2.22
C LEU A 23 4.28 -16.65 2.26
N ILE A 24 3.55 -16.84 1.16
CA ILE A 24 2.59 -17.94 1.00
C ILE A 24 3.31 -19.30 1.07
N ALA A 25 4.46 -19.44 0.40
CA ALA A 25 5.23 -20.68 0.43
C ALA A 25 5.68 -21.05 1.84
N PHE A 26 6.14 -20.07 2.65
CA PHE A 26 6.43 -20.28 4.06
C PHE A 26 5.19 -20.75 4.83
N GLN A 27 4.05 -20.09 4.69
CA GLN A 27 2.82 -20.49 5.39
C GLN A 27 2.37 -21.92 5.05
N LEU A 28 2.66 -22.40 3.83
CA LEU A 28 2.30 -23.76 3.39
C LEU A 28 3.31 -24.84 3.82
N THR A 29 4.58 -24.49 3.99
CA THR A 29 5.68 -25.47 4.17
C THR A 29 6.37 -25.38 5.52
N GLY A 30 6.31 -24.22 6.18
CA GLY A 30 7.11 -23.88 7.36
C GLY A 30 8.60 -23.63 7.05
N GLU A 31 9.03 -23.62 5.78
CA GLU A 31 10.44 -23.49 5.44
C GLU A 31 10.90 -22.03 5.51
N GLN A 32 11.70 -21.70 6.53
CA GLN A 32 12.16 -20.35 6.83
C GLN A 32 12.92 -19.68 5.66
N ALA A 33 13.56 -20.45 4.78
CA ALA A 33 14.25 -19.92 3.59
C ALA A 33 13.32 -19.08 2.68
N TYR A 34 12.01 -19.35 2.69
CA TYR A 34 11.06 -18.53 1.95
C TYR A 34 10.80 -17.16 2.59
N LEU A 35 10.90 -17.03 3.92
CA LEU A 35 10.86 -15.72 4.57
C LEU A 35 12.11 -14.90 4.23
N ASP A 36 13.28 -15.53 4.13
CA ASP A 36 14.50 -14.86 3.68
C ASP A 36 14.37 -14.35 2.24
N GLU A 37 13.73 -15.14 1.38
CA GLU A 37 13.44 -14.73 0.01
C GLU A 37 12.41 -13.59 -0.07
N PHE A 38 11.37 -13.61 0.76
CA PHE A 38 10.44 -12.47 0.92
C PHE A 38 11.21 -11.20 1.29
N VAL A 39 12.09 -11.29 2.29
CA VAL A 39 12.91 -10.17 2.77
C VAL A 39 13.80 -9.64 1.65
N ALA A 40 14.52 -10.51 0.94
CA ALA A 40 15.41 -10.10 -0.14
C ALA A 40 14.67 -9.37 -1.28
N ARG A 41 13.50 -9.88 -1.68
CA ARG A 41 12.67 -9.27 -2.75
C ARG A 41 12.07 -7.95 -2.31
N THR A 42 11.58 -7.89 -1.08
CA THR A 42 11.03 -6.67 -0.45
C THR A 42 12.09 -5.60 -0.33
N ASP A 43 13.26 -5.93 0.19
CA ASP A 43 14.38 -4.99 0.35
C ASP A 43 14.86 -4.43 -0.98
N THR A 44 14.89 -5.26 -2.03
CA THR A 44 15.22 -4.78 -3.38
C THR A 44 14.22 -3.73 -3.88
N LEU A 45 12.93 -3.85 -3.54
CA LEU A 45 11.92 -2.87 -3.92
C LEU A 45 11.94 -1.63 -3.00
N LEU A 46 12.12 -1.81 -1.70
CA LEU A 46 12.21 -0.71 -0.73
C LEU A 46 13.45 0.17 -0.94
N ALA A 47 14.55 -0.41 -1.46
CA ALA A 47 15.73 0.35 -1.85
C ALA A 47 15.47 1.35 -3.00
N LEU A 48 14.31 1.24 -3.67
CA LEU A 48 13.87 2.15 -4.74
C LEU A 48 12.83 3.18 -4.24
N LEU A 49 12.51 3.19 -2.95
CA LEU A 49 11.70 4.26 -2.37
C LEU A 49 12.44 5.59 -2.49
N THR A 50 11.73 6.61 -2.94
CA THR A 50 12.18 8.00 -2.92
C THR A 50 11.18 8.84 -2.16
N GLU A 51 11.55 10.09 -1.87
CA GLU A 51 10.68 11.08 -1.26
C GLU A 51 10.20 12.08 -2.33
N ASP A 52 8.98 12.58 -2.15
CA ASP A 52 8.49 13.72 -2.92
C ASP A 52 8.92 15.05 -2.28
N ALA A 53 8.54 16.18 -2.89
CA ALA A 53 8.77 17.51 -2.33
C ALA A 53 8.14 17.72 -0.93
N ASP A 54 7.11 16.95 -0.58
CA ASP A 54 6.46 16.95 0.74
C ASP A 54 7.16 16.06 1.79
N GLY A 55 8.25 15.37 1.41
CA GLY A 55 9.01 14.47 2.28
C GLY A 55 8.37 13.10 2.49
N HIS A 56 7.27 12.76 1.82
CA HIS A 56 6.64 11.46 1.99
C HIS A 56 7.24 10.38 1.07
N PRO A 57 7.55 9.18 1.61
CA PRO A 57 8.16 8.11 0.84
C PRO A 57 7.15 7.48 -0.12
N GLY A 58 7.59 7.07 -1.31
CA GLY A 58 6.78 6.39 -2.31
C GLY A 58 7.61 5.90 -3.49
N TRP A 59 6.95 5.28 -4.46
CA TRP A 59 7.57 4.97 -5.75
C TRP A 59 7.03 5.94 -6.78
N TYR A 60 7.82 6.96 -7.10
CA TYR A 60 7.43 8.02 -8.03
C TYR A 60 7.97 7.68 -9.42
N GLY A 61 7.07 7.34 -10.33
CA GLY A 61 7.39 6.96 -11.70
C GLY A 61 6.29 7.38 -12.65
N LEU A 62 6.39 6.95 -13.91
CA LEU A 62 5.41 7.35 -14.91
C LEU A 62 4.09 6.62 -14.67
N PRO A 63 2.95 7.34 -14.55
CA PRO A 63 1.67 6.68 -14.49
C PRO A 63 1.37 5.99 -15.83
N LEU A 64 0.45 5.01 -15.78
CA LEU A 64 -0.12 4.39 -16.97
C LEU A 64 -0.58 5.47 -17.97
N GLU A 65 -0.41 5.23 -19.26
CA GLU A 65 -0.67 6.22 -20.32
C GLU A 65 -2.05 6.88 -20.20
N LEU A 66 -3.09 6.09 -19.89
CA LEU A 66 -4.47 6.55 -19.67
C LEU A 66 -4.63 7.56 -18.51
N PHE A 67 -3.69 7.60 -17.57
CA PHE A 67 -3.71 8.44 -16.37
C PHE A 67 -2.73 9.63 -16.44
N ARG A 68 -1.88 9.70 -17.47
CA ARG A 68 -0.89 10.78 -17.64
C ARG A 68 -1.57 12.14 -17.83
N ASN A 69 -1.09 13.14 -17.12
CA ASN A 69 -1.53 14.51 -17.34
C ASN A 69 -1.04 15.01 -18.71
N PRO A 70 -1.92 15.44 -19.63
CA PRO A 70 -1.48 15.91 -20.94
C PRO A 70 -0.60 17.16 -20.89
N GLU A 71 -0.72 17.98 -19.84
CA GLU A 71 0.12 19.17 -19.65
C GLU A 71 1.49 18.83 -19.05
N HIS A 72 1.58 17.71 -18.34
CA HIS A 72 2.79 17.24 -17.66
C HIS A 72 2.96 15.71 -17.86
N PRO A 73 3.18 15.24 -19.10
CA PRO A 73 3.11 13.81 -19.43
C PRO A 73 4.24 12.97 -18.82
N ASP A 74 5.36 13.62 -18.48
CA ASP A 74 6.56 12.99 -17.92
C ASP A 74 6.68 13.20 -16.39
N GLU A 75 5.68 13.79 -15.75
CA GLU A 75 5.68 14.03 -14.30
C GLU A 75 5.61 12.70 -13.53
N PRO A 76 6.59 12.41 -12.65
CA PRO A 76 6.54 11.23 -11.80
C PRO A 76 5.43 11.36 -10.76
N VAL A 77 4.60 10.33 -10.63
CA VAL A 77 3.49 10.29 -9.68
C VAL A 77 3.52 8.98 -8.93
N ASP A 78 3.28 9.04 -7.62
CA ASP A 78 3.08 7.86 -6.79
C ASP A 78 1.62 7.40 -6.86
N VAL A 79 1.41 6.09 -6.71
CA VAL A 79 0.12 5.46 -6.91
C VAL A 79 -0.39 4.91 -5.59
N ILE A 80 -1.58 5.36 -5.19
CA ILE A 80 -2.16 5.02 -3.88
C ILE A 80 -2.32 3.52 -3.65
N ILE A 81 -2.75 2.77 -4.67
CA ILE A 81 -2.86 1.31 -4.56
C ILE A 81 -1.51 0.63 -4.39
N THR A 82 -0.44 1.19 -4.95
CA THR A 82 0.92 0.68 -4.77
C THR A 82 1.36 0.81 -3.32
N SER A 83 1.14 1.99 -2.75
CA SER A 83 1.44 2.24 -1.35
C SER A 83 0.64 1.32 -0.42
N LEU A 84 -0.67 1.18 -0.66
CA LEU A 84 -1.55 0.34 0.16
C LEU A 84 -1.21 -1.14 0.02
N THR A 85 -1.01 -1.65 -1.20
CA THR A 85 -0.61 -3.05 -1.43
C THR A 85 0.68 -3.38 -0.68
N MET A 86 1.70 -2.53 -0.82
CA MET A 86 2.98 -2.78 -0.14
C MET A 86 2.85 -2.63 1.37
N ALA A 87 2.12 -1.64 1.87
CA ALA A 87 1.87 -1.51 3.31
C ALA A 87 1.19 -2.76 3.90
N GLY A 88 0.21 -3.33 3.19
CA GLY A 88 -0.43 -4.60 3.55
C GLY A 88 0.57 -5.74 3.63
N LEU A 89 1.36 -5.96 2.57
CA LEU A 89 2.37 -7.03 2.54
C LEU A 89 3.42 -6.92 3.65
N LEU A 90 3.88 -5.70 3.95
CA LEU A 90 4.83 -5.45 5.02
C LEU A 90 4.23 -5.77 6.41
N ALA A 91 2.94 -5.46 6.61
CA ALA A 91 2.22 -5.79 7.83
C ALA A 91 1.94 -7.30 7.94
N ASP A 92 1.53 -7.95 6.85
CA ASP A 92 1.28 -9.39 6.78
C ASP A 92 2.55 -10.18 7.09
N PHE A 93 3.72 -9.75 6.60
CA PHE A 93 5.00 -10.36 6.96
C PHE A 93 5.22 -10.35 8.48
N ALA A 94 4.98 -9.22 9.14
CA ALA A 94 5.11 -9.13 10.59
C ALA A 94 4.14 -10.11 11.27
N LEU A 95 2.88 -10.18 10.84
CA LEU A 95 1.90 -11.12 11.42
C LEU A 95 2.36 -12.58 11.27
N VAL A 96 2.75 -12.99 10.06
CA VAL A 96 3.18 -14.35 9.77
C VAL A 96 4.39 -14.77 10.60
N VAL A 97 5.39 -13.89 10.73
CA VAL A 97 6.57 -14.14 11.55
C VAL A 97 6.20 -14.34 13.02
N ARG A 98 5.30 -13.50 13.56
CA ARG A 98 4.85 -13.59 14.96
C ARG A 98 4.08 -14.87 15.24
N GLU A 99 3.15 -15.22 14.34
CA GLU A 99 2.37 -16.46 14.43
C GLU A 99 3.27 -17.70 14.39
N ALA A 100 4.36 -17.66 13.62
CA ALA A 100 5.35 -18.73 13.55
C ALA A 100 6.33 -18.77 14.74
N GLY A 101 6.31 -17.77 15.62
CA GLY A 101 7.26 -17.65 16.73
C GLY A 101 8.69 -17.29 16.29
N LEU A 102 8.84 -16.63 15.13
CA LEU A 102 10.13 -16.25 14.54
C LEU A 102 10.48 -14.75 14.75
N GLU A 103 9.85 -14.12 15.74
CA GLU A 103 9.97 -12.68 15.99
C GLU A 103 11.41 -12.25 16.26
N ALA A 104 12.17 -13.09 16.97
CA ALA A 104 13.55 -12.78 17.33
C ALA A 104 14.46 -12.78 16.09
N GLU A 105 14.22 -13.70 15.16
CA GLU A 105 14.99 -13.87 13.92
C GLU A 105 14.77 -12.71 12.94
N TYR A 106 13.55 -12.18 12.88
CA TYR A 106 13.17 -11.12 11.93
C TYR A 106 12.86 -9.77 12.60
N ALA A 107 13.30 -9.57 13.85
CA ALA A 107 13.03 -8.36 14.63
C ALA A 107 13.45 -7.08 13.87
N ALA A 108 14.65 -7.08 13.29
CA ALA A 108 15.17 -5.94 12.54
C ALA A 108 14.32 -5.58 11.31
N GLN A 109 13.79 -6.59 10.61
CA GLN A 109 12.92 -6.40 9.47
C GLN A 109 11.56 -5.86 9.91
N ILE A 110 10.99 -6.38 11.00
CA ILE A 110 9.73 -5.88 11.56
C ILE A 110 9.87 -4.40 11.99
N GLU A 111 10.95 -4.08 12.72
CA GLU A 111 11.26 -2.72 13.17
C GLU A 111 11.43 -1.75 12.01
N ARG A 112 11.96 -2.20 10.88
CA ARG A 112 12.13 -1.39 9.66
C ARG A 112 10.85 -1.29 8.84
N TYR A 113 10.12 -2.39 8.65
CA TYR A 113 9.02 -2.48 7.70
C TYR A 113 7.74 -1.82 8.21
N LEU A 114 7.40 -1.97 9.49
CA LEU A 114 6.14 -1.41 10.01
C LEU A 114 6.12 0.12 9.94
N PRO A 115 7.18 0.88 10.30
CA PRO A 115 7.20 2.33 10.10
C PRO A 115 7.02 2.75 8.64
N ILE A 116 7.65 2.04 7.70
CA ILE A 116 7.49 2.29 6.25
C ILE A 116 6.05 2.04 5.84
N ALA A 117 5.46 0.92 6.26
CA ALA A 117 4.07 0.58 5.95
C ALA A 117 3.09 1.66 6.43
N ARG A 118 3.28 2.18 7.65
CA ARG A 118 2.49 3.30 8.17
C ARG A 118 2.67 4.56 7.32
N ALA A 119 3.90 4.94 7.01
CA ALA A 119 4.21 6.13 6.21
C ALA A 119 3.58 6.06 4.80
N LEU A 120 3.58 4.88 4.18
CA LEU A 120 2.95 4.64 2.88
C LEU A 120 1.43 4.85 2.90
N VAL A 121 0.77 4.62 4.05
CA VAL A 121 -0.68 4.87 4.19
C VAL A 121 -0.96 6.31 4.64
N ASP A 122 -0.34 6.74 5.73
CA ASP A 122 -0.68 8.00 6.41
C ASP A 122 -0.40 9.24 5.54
N LYS A 123 0.53 9.16 4.57
CA LYS A 123 0.75 10.25 3.60
C LYS A 123 -0.50 10.57 2.77
N TRP A 124 -1.32 9.57 2.45
CA TRP A 124 -2.51 9.79 1.62
C TRP A 124 -3.60 10.55 2.39
N ASP A 125 -3.65 10.39 3.71
CA ASP A 125 -4.50 11.20 4.57
C ASP A 125 -3.97 12.63 4.65
N ALA A 126 -2.66 12.79 4.85
CA ALA A 126 -2.00 14.10 4.89
C ALA A 126 -2.19 14.89 3.58
N ARG A 127 -2.20 14.19 2.44
CA ARG A 127 -2.47 14.76 1.10
C ARG A 127 -3.97 14.99 0.82
N GLY A 128 -4.87 14.64 1.73
CA GLY A 128 -6.32 14.81 1.56
C GLY A 128 -6.96 13.83 0.56
N ASN A 129 -6.26 12.72 0.26
CA ASN A 129 -6.77 11.65 -0.59
C ASN A 129 -7.74 10.72 0.14
N TYR A 130 -7.69 10.66 1.47
CA TYR A 130 -8.73 10.03 2.28
C TYR A 130 -9.86 11.03 2.57
N ARG A 131 -11.10 10.68 2.18
CA ARG A 131 -12.26 11.56 2.35
C ARG A 131 -13.40 10.82 3.02
N VAL A 132 -13.87 11.36 4.14
CA VAL A 132 -15.11 10.92 4.81
C VAL A 132 -16.31 11.42 4.01
N LEU A 133 -17.28 10.54 3.74
CA LEU A 133 -18.47 10.89 2.98
C LEU A 133 -19.56 11.48 3.88
N PRO A 134 -20.41 12.39 3.36
CA PRO A 134 -21.63 12.81 4.05
C PRO A 134 -22.52 11.60 4.33
N GLY A 135 -22.96 11.44 5.59
CA GLY A 135 -23.82 10.33 6.01
C GLY A 135 -23.09 9.07 6.46
N GLY A 136 -21.76 9.09 6.55
CA GLY A 136 -20.95 7.96 7.00
C GLY A 136 -20.17 7.32 5.86
N GLY A 137 -19.21 6.50 6.25
CA GLY A 137 -18.23 5.89 5.34
C GLY A 137 -17.11 6.81 4.83
N ALA A 138 -16.19 6.24 4.05
CA ALA A 138 -15.03 6.98 3.51
C ALA A 138 -14.50 6.39 2.20
N VAL A 139 -13.82 7.21 1.40
CA VAL A 139 -13.20 6.82 0.14
C VAL A 139 -11.75 7.30 0.07
N TYR A 140 -10.94 6.54 -0.65
CA TYR A 140 -9.66 7.04 -1.16
C TYR A 140 -9.83 7.50 -2.61
N ILE A 141 -9.25 8.66 -2.93
CA ILE A 141 -9.26 9.24 -4.27
C ILE A 141 -7.87 9.29 -4.89
N THR A 142 -7.81 9.32 -6.22
CA THR A 142 -6.56 9.46 -6.99
C THR A 142 -5.83 10.78 -6.72
N HIS A 143 -4.52 10.76 -7.01
CA HIS A 143 -3.61 11.91 -6.89
C HIS A 143 -4.02 13.06 -7.83
N GLU A 144 -3.84 14.31 -7.40
CA GLU A 144 -4.23 15.51 -8.16
C GLU A 144 -3.41 15.75 -9.43
N ARG A 145 -2.12 15.39 -9.40
CA ARG A 145 -1.19 15.42 -10.55
C ARG A 145 -1.54 14.50 -11.73
N LEU A 146 -2.54 13.62 -11.62
CA LEU A 146 -3.00 12.82 -12.75
C LEU A 146 -3.77 13.67 -13.77
N ALA A 147 -4.11 13.11 -14.94
CA ALA A 147 -4.98 13.78 -15.91
C ALA A 147 -6.23 14.37 -15.23
N PRO A 148 -6.73 15.57 -15.60
CA PRO A 148 -7.83 16.21 -14.90
C PRO A 148 -9.10 15.36 -14.73
N LEU A 149 -9.45 14.55 -15.74
CA LEU A 149 -10.59 13.62 -15.67
C LEU A 149 -10.34 12.37 -14.81
N LYS A 150 -9.09 12.14 -14.41
CA LYS A 150 -8.61 11.02 -13.60
C LYS A 150 -8.18 11.45 -12.21
N ALA A 151 -7.92 12.73 -11.98
CA ALA A 151 -7.64 13.32 -10.68
C ALA A 151 -8.89 13.29 -9.79
N HIS A 152 -8.69 13.10 -8.49
CA HIS A 152 -9.75 13.06 -7.48
C HIS A 152 -10.89 12.05 -7.71
N LEU A 153 -10.69 11.07 -8.59
CA LEU A 153 -11.65 10.00 -8.79
C LEU A 153 -11.62 9.06 -7.59
N THR A 154 -12.81 8.68 -7.12
CA THR A 154 -12.95 7.52 -6.25
C THR A 154 -12.42 6.30 -6.98
N GLN A 155 -11.55 5.56 -6.30
CA GLN A 155 -11.04 4.33 -6.87
C GLN A 155 -12.19 3.33 -7.07
N PRO A 156 -12.22 2.57 -8.19
CA PRO A 156 -13.21 1.50 -8.38
C PRO A 156 -13.12 0.47 -7.25
N HIS A 157 -14.20 -0.30 -7.04
CA HIS A 157 -14.34 -1.21 -5.90
C HIS A 157 -13.13 -2.14 -5.69
N ASN A 158 -12.54 -2.65 -6.79
CA ASN A 158 -11.35 -3.50 -6.74
C ASN A 158 -10.12 -2.81 -6.11
N LYS A 159 -9.96 -1.51 -6.31
CA LYS A 159 -8.87 -0.72 -5.72
C LYS A 159 -9.21 -0.30 -4.28
N HIS A 160 -10.49 -0.11 -3.97
CA HIS A 160 -10.93 0.14 -2.61
C HIS A 160 -10.77 -1.10 -1.70
N SER A 161 -10.97 -2.31 -2.23
CA SER A 161 -10.70 -3.54 -1.46
C SER A 161 -9.23 -3.67 -1.07
N ILE A 162 -8.29 -3.24 -1.92
CA ILE A 162 -6.85 -3.20 -1.58
C ILE A 162 -6.61 -2.32 -0.35
N ALA A 163 -7.26 -1.15 -0.29
CA ALA A 163 -7.17 -0.26 0.87
C ALA A 163 -7.70 -0.94 2.15
N VAL A 164 -8.86 -1.58 2.05
CA VAL A 164 -9.48 -2.29 3.18
C VAL A 164 -8.59 -3.40 3.71
N PHE A 165 -7.98 -4.21 2.83
CA PHE A 165 -7.03 -5.26 3.24
C PHE A 165 -5.81 -4.67 3.93
N ALA A 166 -5.15 -3.69 3.31
CA ALA A 166 -3.96 -3.05 3.88
C ALA A 166 -4.21 -2.46 5.27
N LEU A 167 -5.36 -1.80 5.46
CA LEU A 167 -5.76 -1.23 6.75
C LEU A 167 -6.05 -2.31 7.80
N ALA A 168 -6.64 -3.44 7.41
CA ALA A 168 -6.84 -4.56 8.32
C ALA A 168 -5.50 -5.16 8.78
N SER A 169 -4.61 -5.47 7.83
CA SER A 169 -3.28 -6.01 8.13
C SER A 169 -2.48 -5.07 9.03
N LEU A 170 -2.52 -3.75 8.76
CA LEU A 170 -1.87 -2.77 9.63
C LEU A 170 -2.47 -2.72 11.03
N TYR A 171 -3.80 -2.75 11.16
CA TYR A 171 -4.43 -2.82 12.47
C TYR A 171 -3.97 -4.06 13.24
N GLU A 172 -4.04 -5.24 12.63
CA GLU A 172 -3.66 -6.49 13.27
C GLU A 172 -2.17 -6.51 13.64
N ALA A 173 -1.30 -6.01 12.75
CA ALA A 173 0.14 -5.98 12.99
C ALA A 173 0.56 -4.92 14.03
N THR A 174 -0.29 -3.96 14.37
CA THR A 174 0.13 -2.80 15.17
C THR A 174 -0.74 -2.47 16.38
N GLY A 175 -1.97 -2.96 16.42
CA GLY A 175 -2.99 -2.56 17.39
C GLY A 175 -3.48 -1.11 17.25
N ASP A 176 -3.10 -0.39 16.18
CA ASP A 176 -3.48 1.01 16.00
C ASP A 176 -4.91 1.14 15.46
N GLU A 177 -5.83 1.50 16.35
CA GLU A 177 -7.27 1.58 16.06
C GLU A 177 -7.62 2.54 14.91
N ARG A 178 -6.76 3.51 14.60
CA ARG A 178 -6.99 4.42 13.47
C ARG A 178 -7.18 3.66 12.16
N TYR A 179 -6.50 2.52 11.97
CA TYR A 179 -6.64 1.74 10.74
C TYR A 179 -7.95 0.94 10.70
N ILE A 180 -8.44 0.42 11.82
CA ILE A 180 -9.71 -0.31 11.86
C ILE A 180 -10.91 0.62 11.72
N GLU A 181 -10.84 1.82 12.31
CA GLU A 181 -11.85 2.87 12.11
C GLU A 181 -11.94 3.30 10.64
N ARG A 182 -10.80 3.52 9.99
CA ARG A 182 -10.74 3.87 8.57
C ARG A 182 -11.29 2.75 7.69
N ARG A 183 -10.97 1.49 8.01
CA ARG A 183 -11.52 0.30 7.35
C ARG A 183 -13.04 0.26 7.47
N TRP A 184 -13.56 0.43 8.69
CA TRP A 184 -15.00 0.37 8.94
C TRP A 184 -15.74 1.42 8.12
N ARG A 185 -15.25 2.66 8.14
CA ARG A 185 -15.76 3.74 7.29
C ARG A 185 -15.62 3.40 5.80
N GLY A 186 -14.50 2.86 5.35
CA GLY A 186 -14.35 2.40 3.95
C GLY A 186 -15.34 1.31 3.53
N SER A 187 -15.84 0.51 4.48
CA SER A 187 -16.77 -0.60 4.23
C SER A 187 -18.26 -0.23 4.35
N GLU A 188 -18.58 0.89 4.99
CA GLU A 188 -19.96 1.36 5.13
C GLU A 188 -20.48 1.92 3.81
N ARG A 189 -21.61 1.39 3.32
CA ARG A 189 -22.38 2.08 2.29
C ARG A 189 -22.93 3.36 2.92
N ALA A 190 -22.75 4.49 2.24
CA ALA A 190 -23.54 5.68 2.54
C ALA A 190 -25.02 5.26 2.56
N SER A 191 -25.61 5.17 3.75
CA SER A 191 -27.05 4.95 3.86
C SER A 191 -27.68 6.15 3.19
N SER A 192 -28.40 5.90 2.10
CA SER A 192 -29.15 6.92 1.39
C SER A 192 -30.05 7.63 2.40
N ALA A 193 -29.72 8.87 2.73
CA ALA A 193 -30.67 9.77 3.35
C ALA A 193 -31.80 9.98 2.33
N ALA A 194 -32.96 9.45 2.67
CA ALA A 194 -34.23 9.70 1.99
C ALA A 194 -34.70 11.14 2.26
#